data_AF-M1ZZ88-F1
#
_entry.id   AF-M1ZZ88-F1
#
_cell.length_a   1.000
_cell.length_b   1.000
_cell.length_c   1.000
_cell.angle_alpha   90.00
_cell.angle_beta   90.00
_cell.angle_gamma   90.00
#
_symmetry.space_group_name_H-M   'P 1'
#
loop_
_entity.id
_entity.type
_entity.pdbx_description
1 polymer ?
#
loop_
_entity_poly.entity_id
_entity_poly.type
_entity_poly.pdbx_seq_one_letter_code
_entity_poly.pdbx_strand_id
1 'polypeptide(L)' 'MIVLWTAAAYLHKINKSHWMATIPAVFMTAVSITYILVAPEGFKLNPSIGYPIGIVVALAVLALFLKKTTSRKSNISIAE' A
#
# COMPACT_ATOMS: atom_id res chain seq x y z
N MET A 1 7.81 -0.44 -3.86
CA MET A 1 6.48 -0.92 -3.42
C MET A 1 6.58 -2.09 -2.43
N ILE A 2 7.15 -3.24 -2.80
CA ILE A 2 7.13 -4.44 -1.95
C ILE A 2 7.84 -4.28 -0.59
N VAL A 3 9.03 -3.64 -0.58
CA VAL A 3 9.85 -3.50 0.63
C VAL A 3 9.17 -2.62 1.69
N LEU A 4 8.49 -1.54 1.29
CA LEU A 4 7.76 -0.66 2.22
C LEU A 4 6.53 -1.36 2.82
N TRP A 5 5.84 -2.20 2.05
CA TRP A 5 4.75 -3.05 2.57
C TRP A 5 5.26 -4.11 3.55
N THR A 6 6.42 -4.71 3.26
CA THR A 6 7.09 -5.63 4.19
C THR A 6 7.52 -4.91 5.47
N ALA A 7 8.08 -3.70 5.37
CA ALA A 7 8.43 -2.88 6.52
C ALA A 7 7.19 -2.48 7.35
N ALA A 8 6.08 -2.10 6.70
CA ALA A 8 4.82 -1.81 7.39
C ALA A 8 4.26 -3.03 8.14
N ALA A 9 4.32 -4.22 7.51
CA ALA A 9 3.94 -5.48 8.15
C ALA A 9 4.88 -5.85 9.32
N TYR A 10 6.18 -5.56 9.18
CA TYR A 10 7.16 -5.76 10.24
C TYR A 10 6.94 -4.81 11.41
N LEU A 11 6.72 -3.50 11.16
CA LEU A 11 6.40 -2.51 12.20
C LEU A 11 5.13 -2.90 12.96
N HIS A 12 4.12 -3.40 12.25
CA HIS A 12 2.92 -3.93 12.88
C HIS A 12 3.22 -5.15 13.76
N LYS A 13 4.10 -6.06 13.32
CA LYS A 13 4.54 -7.23 14.11
C LYS A 13 5.19 -6.84 15.44
N ILE A 14 5.97 -5.76 15.45
CA ILE A 14 6.67 -5.25 16.66
C ILE A 14 5.84 -4.22 17.45
N ASN A 15 4.53 -4.13 17.22
CA ASN A 15 3.62 -3.15 17.86
C ASN A 15 4.07 -1.67 17.76
N LYS A 16 4.83 -1.32 16.70
CA LYS A 16 5.21 0.07 16.40
C LYS A 16 4.23 0.68 15.38
N SER A 17 4.24 2.01 15.28
CA SER A 17 3.39 2.78 14.39
C SER A 17 3.65 2.47 12.91
N HIS A 18 2.95 1.45 12.37
CA HIS A 18 3.03 1.04 10.97
C HIS A 18 2.68 2.16 9.96
N TRP A 19 2.00 3.21 10.42
CA TRP A 19 1.62 4.39 9.64
C TRP A 19 2.80 5.07 8.93
N MET A 20 3.99 5.11 9.55
CA MET A 20 5.17 5.72 8.94
C MET A 20 5.62 5.04 7.64
N ALA A 21 5.42 3.71 7.54
CA ALA A 21 5.74 2.95 6.34
C ALA A 21 4.53 2.79 5.40
N THR A 22 3.32 2.75 5.95
CA THR A 22 2.08 2.53 5.18
C THR A 22 1.75 3.74 4.29
N ILE A 23 1.94 4.97 4.79
CA ILE A 23 1.68 6.21 4.02
C ILE A 23 2.56 6.27 2.74
N PRO A 24 3.90 6.20 2.83
CA PRO A 24 4.74 6.23 1.63
C PRO A 24 4.54 4.98 0.75
N ALA A 25 4.19 3.82 1.32
CA ALA A 25 3.89 2.61 0.53
C ALA A 25 2.65 2.80 -0.36
N VAL A 26 1.57 3.38 0.17
CA VAL A 26 0.33 3.63 -0.58
C VAL A 26 0.55 4.72 -1.63
N PHE A 27 1.27 5.79 -1.30
CA PHE A 27 1.61 6.84 -2.25
C PHE A 27 2.45 6.28 -3.42
N MET A 28 3.50 5.52 -3.13
CA MET A 28 4.31 4.87 -4.17
C MET A 28 3.48 3.92 -5.03
N THR A 29 2.49 3.24 -4.45
CA THR A 29 1.57 2.37 -5.18
C THR A 29 0.69 3.16 -6.14
N ALA A 30 0.10 4.27 -5.69
CA ALA A 30 -0.70 5.17 -6.52
C ALA A 30 0.11 5.72 -7.71
N VAL A 31 1.31 6.23 -7.44
CA VAL A 31 2.18 6.85 -8.46
C VAL A 31 2.60 5.83 -9.50
N SER A 32 3.04 4.63 -9.10
CA SER A 32 3.45 3.60 -10.05
C SER A 32 2.30 3.07 -10.91
N ILE A 33 1.10 2.90 -10.36
CA ILE A 33 -0.08 2.45 -11.11
C ILE A 33 -0.51 3.52 -12.11
N THR A 34 -0.57 4.77 -11.66
CA THR A 34 -0.91 5.90 -12.54
C THR A 34 0.12 6.02 -13.67
N TYR A 35 1.41 5.84 -13.36
CA TYR A 35 2.47 5.83 -14.35
C TYR A 35 2.26 4.72 -15.38
N ILE A 36 1.98 3.48 -14.96
CA ILE A 36 1.73 2.36 -15.88
C ILE A 36 0.52 2.62 -16.81
N LEU A 37 -0.52 3.28 -16.31
CA LEU A 37 -1.73 3.57 -17.08
C LEU A 37 -1.55 4.72 -18.08
N VAL A 38 -0.88 5.79 -17.64
CA VAL A 38 -0.76 7.05 -18.40
C VAL A 38 0.48 7.08 -19.29
N ALA A 39 1.54 6.34 -18.96
CA ALA A 39 2.78 6.36 -19.71
C ALA A 39 2.54 5.98 -21.18
N PRO A 40 3.27 6.65 -22.11
CA PRO A 40 3.15 6.36 -23.54
C PRO A 40 3.61 4.93 -23.89
N GLU A 41 4.47 4.33 -23.08
CA GLU A 41 4.94 2.93 -23.23
C GLU A 41 4.03 1.90 -22.53
N GLY A 42 3.04 2.36 -21.75
CA GLY A 42 2.12 1.52 -21.00
C GLY A 42 0.79 1.36 -21.74
N PHE A 43 -0.30 1.75 -21.08
CA PHE A 43 -1.66 1.65 -21.64
C PHE A 43 -2.10 2.88 -22.46
N LYS A 44 -1.29 3.95 -22.54
CA LYS A 44 -1.61 5.22 -23.24
C LYS A 44 -3.00 5.78 -22.87
N LEU A 45 -3.47 5.54 -21.65
CA LEU A 45 -4.78 6.03 -21.23
C LEU A 45 -4.70 7.53 -20.95
N ASN A 46 -5.79 8.23 -21.30
CA ASN A 46 -5.91 9.65 -21.03
C ASN A 46 -5.69 9.89 -19.51
N PRO A 47 -4.82 10.82 -19.10
CA PRO A 47 -4.56 11.14 -17.69
C PRO A 47 -5.84 11.41 -16.89
N SER A 48 -6.89 11.91 -17.55
CA SER A 48 -8.23 12.11 -16.95
C SER A 48 -8.84 10.83 -16.36
N ILE A 49 -8.48 9.66 -16.90
CA ILE A 49 -8.92 8.33 -16.46
C ILE A 49 -7.84 7.65 -15.62
N GLY A 50 -6.56 7.88 -15.94
CA GLY A 50 -5.43 7.27 -15.23
C GLY A 50 -5.32 7.68 -13.75
N TYR A 51 -5.49 8.98 -13.44
CA TYR A 51 -5.44 9.48 -12.05
C TYR A 51 -6.50 8.88 -11.12
N PRO A 52 -7.81 8.86 -11.47
CA PRO A 52 -8.81 8.27 -10.60
C PRO A 52 -8.61 6.77 -10.40
N ILE A 53 -8.18 6.02 -11.43
CA ILE A 53 -7.88 4.59 -11.29
C ILE A 53 -6.72 4.36 -10.31
N GLY A 54 -5.63 5.13 -10.43
CA GLY A 54 -4.49 5.04 -9.51
C GLY A 54 -4.90 5.27 -8.05
N ILE A 55 -5.78 6.24 -7.80
CA ILE A 55 -6.33 6.53 -6.46
C ILE A 55 -7.20 5.38 -5.96
N VAL A 56 -8.12 4.86 -6.79
CA VAL A 56 -9.01 3.75 -6.43
C VAL A 56 -8.21 2.51 -6.05
N VAL A 57 -7.17 2.17 -6.83
CA VAL A 57 -6.33 1.00 -6.51
C VAL A 57 -5.51 1.24 -5.24
N ALA A 58 -4.94 2.43 -5.05
CA ALA A 58 -4.20 2.75 -3.83
C ALA A 58 -5.07 2.64 -2.57
N LEU A 59 -6.31 3.14 -2.63
CA LEU A 59 -7.31 2.99 -1.57
C LEU A 59 -7.68 1.52 -1.33
N ALA A 60 -7.88 0.74 -2.40
CA ALA A 60 -8.20 -0.69 -2.29
C ALA A 60 -7.07 -1.47 -1.60
N VAL A 61 -5.81 -1.21 -1.97
CA VAL A 61 -4.64 -1.86 -1.35
C VAL A 61 -4.50 -1.45 0.12
N LEU A 62 -4.70 -0.16 0.44
CA LEU A 62 -4.72 0.32 1.82
C LEU A 62 -5.81 -0.36 2.66
N ALA A 63 -7.03 -0.48 2.12
CA ALA A 63 -8.15 -1.15 2.79
C ALA A 63 -7.85 -2.65 3.03
N LEU A 64 -7.29 -3.34 2.05
CA LEU A 64 -6.85 -4.74 2.19
C LEU A 64 -5.77 -4.89 3.27
N PHE A 65 -4.79 -4.00 3.30
CA PHE A 65 -3.74 -4.03 4.32
C PHE A 65 -4.30 -3.77 5.72
N LEU A 66 -5.15 -2.76 5.90
CA LEU A 66 -5.79 -2.48 7.19
C LEU A 66 -6.63 -3.67 7.67
N LYS A 67 -7.42 -4.28 6.77
CA LYS A 67 -8.22 -5.49 7.07
C LYS A 67 -7.34 -6.68 7.48
N LYS A 68 -6.20 -6.89 6.82
CA LYS A 68 -5.26 -7.98 7.15
C LYS A 68 -4.50 -7.71 8.46
N THR A 69 -4.14 -6.46 8.69
CA THR A 69 -3.42 -5.96 9.88
C THR A 69 -4.31 -6.05 11.12
N THR A 70 -5.58 -5.60 11.06
CA THR A 70 -6.52 -5.71 12.19
C THR A 70 -6.83 -7.16 12.56
N SER A 71 -6.92 -8.06 11.56
CA SER A 71 -7.17 -9.49 11.80
C SER A 71 -5.99 -10.23 12.44
N ARG A 72 -4.76 -9.67 12.38
CA ARG A 72 -3.54 -10.29 12.94
C ARG A 72 -3.21 -9.83 14.36
N LYS A 73 -4.13 -9.16 15.06
CA LYS A 73 -3.98 -8.81 16.48
C LYS A 73 -4.05 -10.02 17.45
N SER A 74 -3.93 -11.26 16.96
CA SER A 74 -3.86 -12.47 17.78
C SER A 74 -2.48 -13.13 17.64
N ASN A 75 -1.81 -13.31 18.78
CA ASN A 75 -0.62 -14.15 18.99
C ASN A 75 0.76 -13.61 18.64
N ILE A 76 1.16 -12.49 19.25
CA ILE A 76 2.59 -12.30 19.59
C ILE A 76 2.67 -11.96 21.07
N SER A 77 2.45 -12.99 21.88
CA SER A 77 3.18 -13.13 23.14
C SER A 77 4.65 -13.25 22.73
N ILE A 78 5.39 -12.17 22.92
CA ILE A 78 6.84 -12.27 23.04
C ILE A 78 7.03 -13.09 24.32
N ALA A 79 7.25 -14.40 24.16
CA ALA A 79 7.87 -15.20 25.19
C ALA A 79 9.22 -14.56 25.52
N GLU A 80 9.47 -14.52 26.82
CA GLU A 80 10.57 -13.90 27.55
C GLU A 80 11.96 -14.17 26.95
#